data_AF-A0A1G6R912-F1
#
_entry.id   AF-A0A1G6R912-F1
#
_cell.length_a   1.000
_cell.length_b   1.000
_cell.length_c   1.000
_cell.angle_alpha   90.00
_cell.angle_beta   90.00
_cell.angle_gamma   90.00
#
_symmetry.space_group_name_H-M   'P 1'
#
loop_
_entity.id
_entity.type
_entity.pdbx_description
1 polymer ?
#
loop_
_entity_poly.entity_id
_entity_poly.type
_entity_poly.pdbx_seq_one_letter_code
_entity_poly.pdbx_strand_id
1 'polypeptide(L)' 'MRVIVGAALDSLPTLEAEEPFDLVFIDADRESNPEYVRWVVRLAHPGTVIVVDNVVRRGAVGAPATANTQARAGKCSR' A
#
# COMPACT_ATOMS: atom_id res chain seq x y z
N MET A 1 21.14 1.12 6.71
CA MET A 1 19.69 1.29 6.95
C MET A 1 19.35 2.75 6.67
N ARG A 2 18.51 3.01 5.67
CA ARG A 2 18.05 4.36 5.29
C ARG A 2 16.57 4.48 5.66
N VAL A 3 16.18 5.63 6.18
CA VAL A 3 14.78 5.96 6.49
C VAL A 3 14.43 7.24 5.73
N ILE A 4 13.33 7.20 4.98
CA ILE A 4 12.76 8.36 4.30
C ILE A 4 11.45 8.70 5.02
N VAL A 5 11.31 9.94 5.47
CA VAL A 5 10.13 10.41 6.20
C VAL A 5 9.25 11.22 5.26
N GLY A 6 7.97 10.88 5.19
CA GLY A 6 7.00 11.51 4.31
C GLY A 6 6.00 10.48 3.75
N ALA A 7 5.10 10.92 2.87
CA ALA A 7 4.23 9.98 2.16
C ALA A 7 5.09 9.12 1.23
N ALA A 8 4.90 7.81 1.26
CA ALA A 8 5.70 6.89 0.45
C ALA A 8 5.59 7.21 -1.05
N LEU A 9 4.40 7.61 -1.54
CA LEU A 9 4.18 8.03 -2.93
C LEU A 9 5.04 9.22 -3.38
N ASP A 10 5.43 10.11 -2.46
CA ASP A 10 6.30 11.24 -2.79
C ASP A 10 7.77 10.79 -2.91
N SER A 11 8.14 9.74 -2.18
CA SER A 11 9.51 9.21 -2.14
C SER A 11 9.80 8.12 -3.18
N LEU A 12 8.80 7.31 -3.56
CA LEU A 12 8.96 6.20 -4.51
C LEU A 12 9.58 6.61 -5.87
N PRO A 13 9.24 7.78 -6.47
CA PRO A 13 9.90 8.24 -7.68
C PRO A 13 11.41 8.45 -7.51
N THR A 14 11.87 8.82 -6.31
CA THR A 14 13.30 9.06 -6.06
C THR A 14 14.11 7.76 -6.00
N LEU A 15 13.45 6.62 -5.80
CA LEU A 15 14.06 5.30 -5.72
C LEU A 15 14.19 4.62 -7.10
N GLU A 16 13.59 5.18 -8.15
CA GLU A 16 13.65 4.60 -9.51
C GLU A 16 15.05 4.65 -10.13
N ALA A 17 15.91 5.56 -9.67
CA ALA A 17 17.30 5.64 -10.10
C ALA A 17 18.24 4.70 -9.30
N GLU A 18 17.72 4.00 -8.30
CA GLU A 18 18.49 3.05 -7.49
C GLU A 18 18.43 1.63 -8.09
N GLU A 19 19.30 0.75 -7.59
CA GLU A 19 19.27 -0.67 -7.97
C GLU A 19 17.91 -1.30 -7.63
N PRO A 20 17.38 -2.20 -8.48
CA PRO A 20 16.12 -2.90 -8.22
C PRO A 20 16.12 -3.66 -6.89
N PHE A 21 14.95 -3.80 -6.28
CA PHE A 21 14.81 -4.47 -4.98
C PHE A 21 14.47 -5.95 -5.14
N ASP A 22 15.15 -6.83 -4.40
CA ASP A 22 14.85 -8.28 -4.35
C ASP A 22 13.62 -8.60 -3.48
N LEU A 23 13.31 -7.74 -2.49
CA LEU A 23 12.22 -7.93 -1.54
C LEU A 23 11.53 -6.59 -1.25
N VAL A 24 10.22 -6.56 -1.40
CA VAL A 24 9.40 -5.40 -1.07
C VAL A 24 8.23 -5.80 -0.18
N PHE A 25 8.09 -5.11 0.95
CA PHE A 25 7.00 -5.31 1.91
C PHE A 25 6.14 -4.04 1.97
N ILE A 26 4.86 -4.19 1.65
CA ILE A 26 3.86 -3.12 1.70
C ILE A 26 2.89 -3.42 2.84
N ASP A 27 2.90 -2.59 3.88
CA ASP A 27 1.87 -2.58 4.92
C ASP A 27 1.15 -1.22 4.85
N ALA A 28 0.21 -1.12 3.91
CA ALA A 28 -0.50 0.13 3.60
C ALA A 28 -2.02 -0.10 3.49
N ASP A 29 -2.77 0.97 3.73
CA ASP A 29 -4.23 0.98 3.68
C ASP A 29 -4.77 0.90 2.23
N ARG A 30 -5.97 0.31 2.13
CA ARG A 30 -6.54 -0.17 0.85
C ARG A 30 -6.79 0.91 -0.20
N GLU A 31 -7.01 2.16 0.19
CA GLU A 31 -7.37 3.23 -0.76
C GLU A 31 -6.20 3.60 -1.68
N SER A 32 -4.95 3.39 -1.23
CA SER A 32 -3.76 3.75 -2.00
C SER A 32 -3.01 2.54 -2.59
N ASN A 33 -3.43 1.30 -2.26
CA ASN A 33 -2.77 0.06 -2.70
C ASN A 33 -2.51 -0.07 -4.21
N PRO A 34 -3.40 0.37 -5.12
CA PRO A 34 -3.14 0.28 -6.54
C PRO A 34 -1.89 1.07 -6.97
N GLU A 35 -1.64 2.23 -6.37
CA GLU A 35 -0.46 3.05 -6.68
C GLU A 35 0.81 2.42 -6.12
N TYR A 36 0.77 1.90 -4.89
CA TYR A 36 1.93 1.22 -4.30
C TYR A 36 2.35 0.02 -5.13
N VAL A 37 1.41 -0.84 -5.53
CA VAL A 37 1.72 -2.01 -6.36
C VAL A 37 2.31 -1.60 -7.71
N ARG A 38 1.78 -0.55 -8.35
CA ARG A 38 2.35 -0.02 -9.60
C ARG A 38 3.80 0.40 -9.45
N TRP A 39 4.11 1.13 -8.39
CA TRP A 39 5.48 1.55 -8.10
C TRP A 39 6.40 0.38 -7.81
N VAL A 40 5.95 -0.58 -7.01
CA VAL A 40 6.77 -1.76 -6.69
C VAL A 40 7.09 -2.59 -7.94
N VAL A 41 6.16 -2.73 -8.88
CA VAL A 41 6.45 -3.41 -10.16
C VAL A 41 7.53 -2.68 -10.97
N ARG A 42 7.56 -1.34 -10.93
CA ARG A 42 8.61 -0.55 -11.62
C ARG A 42 9.98 -0.69 -10.94
N LEU A 43 10.00 -0.82 -9.63
CA LEU A 43 11.20 -0.95 -8.81
C LEU A 43 11.68 -2.41 -8.67
N ALA A 44 10.90 -3.36 -9.18
CA ALA A 44 11.18 -4.79 -9.14
C ALA A 44 11.89 -5.27 -10.41
N HIS A 45 12.55 -6.41 -10.28
CA HIS A 45 13.13 -7.16 -11.39
C HIS A 45 12.61 -8.60 -11.38
N PRO A 46 12.82 -9.39 -12.44
CA PRO A 46 12.52 -10.81 -12.41
C PRO A 46 13.24 -11.48 -11.22
N GLY A 47 12.46 -12.11 -10.34
CA GLY A 47 12.95 -12.71 -9.09
C GLY A 47 12.58 -11.95 -7.82
N THR A 48 12.11 -10.70 -7.92
CA THR A 48 11.65 -9.93 -6.76
C THR A 48 10.45 -10.58 -6.07
N VAL A 49 10.51 -10.66 -4.74
CA VAL A 49 9.39 -11.07 -3.89
C VAL A 49 8.65 -9.84 -3.39
N ILE A 50 7.34 -9.77 -3.67
CA ILE A 50 6.47 -8.68 -3.23
C ILE A 50 5.47 -9.23 -2.22
N VAL A 51 5.49 -8.70 -1.00
CA VAL A 51 4.55 -9.06 0.07
C VAL A 51 3.69 -7.84 0.38
N VAL A 52 2.37 -8.02 0.34
CA VAL A 52 1.41 -6.95 0.65
C VAL A 52 0.54 -7.42 1.82
N ASP A 53 0.64 -6.75 2.96
CA ASP A 53 -0.13 -7.02 4.17
C ASP A 53 -1.37 -6.11 4.24
N ASN A 54 -2.37 -6.48 5.06
CA ASN A 54 -3.60 -5.71 5.33
C ASN A 54 -4.50 -5.41 4.11
N VAL A 55 -4.30 -6.12 3.00
CA VAL A 55 -5.15 -6.04 1.79
C VAL A 55 -6.61 -6.49 1.99
N VAL A 56 -6.89 -7.23 3.07
CA VAL A 56 -8.17 -7.92 3.29
C VAL A 56 -8.95 -7.28 4.45
N ARG A 57 -10.06 -6.60 4.14
CA ARG A 57 -11.14 -6.35 5.12
C ARG A 57 -11.60 -7.71 5.61
N ARG A 58 -11.47 -8.08 6.89
CA ARG A 58 -12.20 -9.19 7.58
C ARG A 58 -13.00 -10.14 6.64
N GLY A 59 -12.34 -10.90 5.76
CA GLY A 59 -12.99 -11.86 4.84
C GLY A 59 -13.81 -11.34 3.63
N ALA A 60 -13.79 -10.05 3.26
CA ALA A 60 -14.58 -9.52 2.14
C ALA A 60 -13.74 -9.27 0.87
N VAL A 61 -13.37 -10.35 0.20
CA VAL A 61 -12.94 -10.33 -1.21
C VAL A 61 -14.04 -11.03 -2.01
N GLY A 62 -14.86 -10.24 -2.73
CA GLY A 62 -15.93 -10.77 -3.59
C GLY A 62 -17.32 -10.14 -3.44
N ALA A 63 -17.53 -9.17 -2.54
CA ALA A 63 -18.81 -8.47 -2.50
C ALA A 63 -18.88 -7.42 -3.62
N PRO A 64 -19.92 -7.43 -4.49
CA PRO A 64 -20.12 -6.37 -5.49
C PRO A 64 -20.21 -5.02 -4.78
N ALA A 65 -19.53 -4.02 -5.35
CA ALA A 65 -19.43 -2.69 -4.79
C ALA A 65 -20.82 -2.09 -4.56
N THR A 66 -21.33 -2.21 -3.34
CA THR A 66 -22.51 -1.49 -2.88
C THR A 66 -22.05 -0.38 -1.97
N ALA A 67 -22.12 0.82 -2.53
CA ALA A 67 -22.28 2.11 -1.90
C ALA A 67 -21.50 2.39 -0.61
N ASN A 68 -20.44 3.17 -0.80
CA ASN A 68 -20.00 4.30 0.02
C ASN A 68 -20.97 4.69 1.17
N THR A 69 -20.58 4.44 2.41
CA THR A 69 -20.95 5.28 3.56
C THR A 69 -19.83 5.17 4.59
N GLN A 70 -19.07 6.25 4.74
CA GLN A 70 -18.10 6.40 5.81
C GLN A 70 -18.84 6.39 7.16
N ALA A 71 -18.55 5.38 8.00
CA ALA A 71 -19.00 5.39 9.38
C ALA A 71 -18.08 6.31 10.19
N ARG A 72 -18.51 7.56 10.41
CA ARG A 72 -17.95 8.41 11.47
C ARG A 72 -18.23 7.75 12.82
N ALA A 73 -17.20 7.27 13.50
CA ALA A 73 -17.30 6.96 14.92
C ALA A 73 -17.23 8.27 15.71
N GLY A 74 -18.39 8.77 16.14
CA GLY A 74 -18.51 9.85 17.11
C GLY A 74 -18.08 9.35 18.49
N LYS A 75 -17.17 10.10 19.14
CA LYS A 75 -16.83 9.89 20.54
C LYS A 75 -17.86 10.61 21.41
N CYS A 76 -18.77 9.88 22.03
CA CYS A 76 -19.59 10.41 23.13
C CYS A 76 -19.17 9.72 24.42
N SER A 77 -18.44 10.43 25.26
CA SER A 77 -18.15 10.04 26.64
C SER A 77 -18.38 11.25 27.54
N ARG A 78 -19.63 11.46 27.93
CA ARG A 78 -20.07 11.74 29.29
C ARG A 78 -21.58 11.72 29.37
#